data_AF-A0AAN8F0C8-F1
#
_entry.id   AF-A0AAN8F0C8-F1
#
_cell.length_a   1.000
_cell.length_b   1.000
_cell.length_c   1.000
_cell.angle_alpha   90.00
_cell.angle_beta   90.00
_cell.angle_gamma   90.00
#
_symmetry.space_group_name_H-M   'P 1'
#
loop_
_entity.id
_entity.type
_entity.pdbx_description
1 polymer ?
#
loop_
_entity_poly.entity_id
_entity_poly.type
_entity_poly.pdbx_seq_one_letter_code
_entity_poly.pdbx_strand_id
1 'polypeptide(L)' 'ALGAILFKAKHIPDKAFLLAARRCAESVTVKSLEKYSRLYPRLKHIRELSVYIAIDVGNFFYENNLATL' A
#
# COMPACT_ATOMS: atom_id res chain seq x y z
N ALA A 1 -2.91 6.43 -5.38
CA ALA A 1 -3.63 6.76 -6.64
C ALA A 1 -4.03 5.51 -7.41
N LEU A 2 -3.08 4.63 -7.75
CA LEU A 2 -3.32 3.49 -8.66
C LEU A 2 -4.48 2.57 -8.23
N GLY A 3 -4.53 2.16 -6.95
CA GLY A 3 -5.67 1.39 -6.41
C GLY A 3 -7.00 2.12 -6.54
N ALA A 4 -7.12 3.35 -6.05
CA ALA A 4 -8.37 4.11 -6.10
C ALA A 4 -8.94 4.31 -7.51
N ILE A 5 -8.06 4.49 -8.51
CA ILE A 5 -8.45 4.65 -9.92
C ILE A 5 -8.93 3.31 -10.51
N LEU A 6 -8.20 2.22 -10.28
CA LEU A 6 -8.56 0.89 -10.80
C LEU A 6 -9.93 0.42 -10.26
N PHE A 7 -10.20 0.63 -8.97
CA PHE A 7 -11.43 0.19 -8.33
C PHE A 7 -12.56 1.23 -8.37
N LYS A 8 -12.35 2.36 -9.09
CA LYS A 8 -13.28 3.49 -9.19
C LYS A 8 -13.86 3.91 -7.83
N ALA A 9 -13.02 3.98 -6.81
CA ALA A 9 -13.47 4.31 -5.46
C ALA A 9 -14.02 5.75 -5.43
N LYS A 10 -15.30 5.91 -5.11
CA LYS A 10 -15.95 7.24 -4.95
C LYS A 10 -15.47 7.98 -3.71
N HIS A 11 -15.13 7.24 -2.66
CA HIS A 11 -14.65 7.78 -1.40
C HIS A 11 -13.50 6.92 -0.89
N ILE A 12 -12.40 7.58 -0.50
CA ILE A 12 -11.22 6.91 0.05
C ILE A 12 -11.26 7.07 1.57
N PRO A 13 -11.61 6.03 2.33
CA PRO A 13 -11.63 6.11 3.78
C PRO A 13 -10.20 6.12 4.34
N ASP A 14 -10.02 6.70 5.54
CA ASP A 14 -8.71 6.78 6.21
C ASP A 14 -8.06 5.42 6.41
N LYS A 15 -8.87 4.36 6.56
CA LYS A 15 -8.41 2.97 6.63
C LYS A 15 -7.56 2.56 5.42
N ALA A 16 -7.84 3.06 4.22
CA ALA A 16 -7.05 2.77 3.04
C ALA A 16 -5.62 3.34 3.15
N PHE A 17 -5.47 4.53 3.76
CA PHE A 17 -4.16 5.13 4.03
C PHE A 17 -3.40 4.36 5.12
N LEU A 18 -4.10 3.93 6.17
CA LEU A 18 -3.49 3.10 7.22
C LEU A 18 -3.01 1.75 6.68
N LEU A 19 -3.78 1.14 5.77
CA LEU A 19 -3.40 -0.11 5.11
C LEU A 19 -2.13 0.07 4.26
N ALA A 20 -2.06 1.16 3.49
CA ALA A 20 -0.88 1.50 2.69
C ALA A 20 0.35 1.75 3.58
N ALA A 21 0.20 2.48 4.69
CA ALA A 21 1.28 2.74 5.63
C ALA A 21 1.82 1.46 6.28
N ARG A 22 0.92 0.56 6.69
CA ARG A 22 1.29 -0.75 7.21
C ARG A 22 2.07 -1.55 6.17
N ARG A 23 1.61 -1.57 4.92
CA ARG A 23 2.30 -2.29 3.84
C ARG A 23 3.70 -1.74 3.55
N CYS A 24 3.86 -0.41 3.59
CA CYS A 24 5.16 0.24 3.51
C CYS A 24 6.10 -0.21 4.63
N ALA A 25 5.61 -0.28 5.87
CA ALA A 25 6.41 -0.73 7.02
C ALA A 25 6.83 -2.20 6.89
N GLU A 26 5.91 -3.08 6.47
CA GLU A 26 6.19 -4.52 6.26
C GLU A 26 7.25 -4.77 5.17
N SER A 27 7.33 -3.89 4.16
CA SER A 27 8.32 -4.02 3.08
C SER A 27 9.77 -3.70 3.50
N VAL A 28 9.97 -3.17 4.71
CA VAL A 28 11.30 -2.87 5.23
C VAL A 28 11.93 -4.14 5.80
N THR A 29 12.99 -4.61 5.15
CA THR A 29 13.77 -5.74 5.68
C THR A 29 14.47 -5.39 7.00
N VAL A 30 14.54 -6.35 7.93
CA VAL A 30 15.25 -6.22 9.23
C VAL A 30 16.71 -5.77 9.03
N LYS A 31 17.38 -6.32 8.01
CA LYS A 31 18.76 -5.91 7.64
C LYS A 31 18.86 -4.42 7.28
N SER A 32 17.84 -3.83 6.66
CA SER A 32 17.85 -2.40 6.32
C SER A 32 17.63 -1.52 7.54
N LEU A 33 16.86 -2.01 8.51
CA LEU A 33 16.60 -1.32 9.78
C LEU A 33 17.83 -1.38 10.70
N GLU A 34 18.40 -2.57 10.91
CA GLU A 34 19.49 -2.78 11.86
C GLU A 34 20.87 -2.34 11.32
N LYS A 35 21.15 -2.60 10.03
CA LYS A 35 22.48 -2.34 9.46
C LYS A 35 22.64 -0.94 8.88
N TYR A 36 21.55 -0.37 8.36
CA TYR A 36 21.58 0.89 7.64
C TYR A 36 20.67 1.97 8.26
N SER A 37 20.00 1.67 9.38
CA SER A 37 19.06 2.57 10.07
C SER A 37 18.01 3.19 9.14
N ARG A 38 17.56 2.45 8.13
CA ARG A 38 16.58 2.93 7.14
C ARG A 38 15.17 2.58 7.58
N LEU A 39 14.36 3.62 7.77
CA LEU A 39 12.93 3.51 8.09
C LEU A 39 12.05 3.17 6.88
N TYR A 40 12.55 3.38 5.66
CA TYR A 40 11.80 3.15 4.43
C TYR A 40 12.51 2.15 3.50
N PRO A 41 11.74 1.42 2.68
CA PRO A 41 12.29 0.54 1.67
C PRO A 41 13.10 1.33 0.64
N ARG A 42 13.97 0.63 -0.08
CA ARG A 42 14.82 1.26 -1.09
C ARG A 42 13.97 1.75 -2.27
N LEU A 43 14.25 2.96 -2.74
CA LEU A 43 13.61 3.56 -3.93
C LEU A 43 13.66 2.69 -5.19
N LYS A 44 14.65 1.78 -5.30
CA LYS A 44 14.73 0.81 -6.41
C LYS A 44 13.49 -0.08 -6.50
N HIS A 45 12.87 -0.41 -5.37
CA HIS A 45 11.69 -1.29 -5.29
C HIS A 45 10.37 -0.52 -5.19
N ILE A 46 10.38 0.80 -5.43
CA ILE A 46 9.18 1.64 -5.25
C ILE A 46 8.02 1.24 -6.18
N ARG A 47 8.33 0.74 -7.39
CA ARG A 47 7.32 0.28 -8.36
C ARG A 47 6.62 -0.98 -7.87
N GLU A 48 7.40 -1.97 -7.43
CA GLU A 48 6.88 -3.21 -6.85
C GLU A 48 6.04 -2.92 -5.60
N LEU A 49 6.56 -2.06 -4.71
CA LEU A 49 5.84 -1.61 -3.52
C LEU A 49 4.51 -0.93 -3.86
N SER A 50 4.50 -0.07 -4.88
CA SER A 50 3.29 0.62 -5.32
C SER A 50 2.22 -0.35 -5.85
N VAL A 51 2.64 -1.43 -6.52
CA VAL A 51 1.73 -2.50 -6.97
C VAL A 51 1.16 -3.25 -5.78
N TYR A 52 1.99 -3.64 -4.80
CA TYR A 52 1.50 -4.32 -3.60
C TYR A 52 0.50 -3.47 -2.82
N ILE A 53 0.79 -2.18 -2.62
CA ILE A 53 -0.15 -1.25 -1.97
C ILE A 53 -1.46 -1.16 -2.76
N ALA A 54 -1.41 -1.13 -4.09
CA ALA A 54 -2.61 -1.07 -4.93
C ALA A 54 -3.46 -2.34 -4.83
N ILE A 55 -2.83 -3.53 -4.73
CA ILE A 55 -3.52 -4.81 -4.53
C ILE A 55 -4.18 -4.84 -3.16
N ASP A 56 -3.47 -4.48 -2.10
CA ASP A 56 -3.99 -4.51 -0.73
C ASP A 56 -5.17 -3.54 -0.54
N VAL A 57 -5.01 -2.32 -1.05
CA VAL A 57 -6.09 -1.32 -1.05
C VAL A 57 -7.27 -1.77 -1.92
N GLY A 58 -7.00 -2.48 -3.02
CA GLY A 58 -8.01 -3.07 -3.89
C GLY A 58 -8.87 -4.13 -3.22
N ASN A 59 -8.23 -5.08 -2.55
CA ASN A 59 -8.91 -6.10 -1.75
C ASN A 59 -9.77 -5.45 -0.66
N PHE A 60 -9.23 -4.43 0.02
CA PHE A 60 -9.98 -3.67 1.02
C PHE A 60 -11.22 -2.98 0.42
N PHE A 61 -11.14 -2.41 -0.78
CA PHE A 61 -12.30 -1.81 -1.44
C PHE A 61 -13.34 -2.85 -1.86
N TYR A 62 -12.91 -4.02 -2.33
CA TYR A 62 -13.80 -5.13 -2.65
C TYR A 62 -14.56 -5.65 -1.42
N GLU A 63 -13.85 -5.93 -0.32
CA GLU A 63 -14.46 -6.46 0.91
C GLU A 63 -15.46 -5.49 1.56
N ASN A 64 -15.22 -4.18 1.46
CA ASN A 64 -16.08 -3.18 2.07
C ASN A 64 -17.23 -2.70 1.15
N ASN A 65 -17.47 -3.36 0.01
CA ASN A 65 -18.44 -2.94 -1.02
C ASN A 65 -18.27 -1.48 -1.49
N LEU A 66 -17.03 -0.97 -1.41
CA LEU A 66 -16.68 0.38 -1.87
C LEU A 66 -16.16 0.35 -3.32
N ALA A 67 -15.87 -0.84 -3.84
CA ALA A 67 -15.57 -1.07 -5.24
C ALA A 67 -16.87 -0.96 -6.06
N THR A 68 -16.81 -0.21 -7.16
CA THR A 68 -17.95 -0.06 -8.09
C THR A 68 -17.86 -1.09 -9.24
N LEU A 69 -17.21 -2.24 -9.00
CA LEU A 69 -17.01 -3.34 -9.94
C LEU A 69 -17.57 -4.63 -9.36
#